data_AF-A0A519K7V4-F1
#
_entry.id   AF-A0A519K7V4-F1
#
_cell.length_a   1.000
_cell.length_b   1.000
_cell.length_c   1.000
_cell.angle_alpha   90.00
_cell.angle_beta   90.00
_cell.angle_gamma   90.00
#
_symmetry.space_group_name_H-M   'P 1'
#
loop_
_entity.id
_entity.type
_entity.pdbx_description
1 polymer ?
#
loop_
_entity_poly.entity_id
_entity_poly.type
_entity_poly.pdbx_seq_one_letter_code
_entity_poly.pdbx_strand_id
1 'polypeptide(L)' 'MTTVLLDQLDALPLVAILRGLEPEEAVEVGEALLTAGFTCLEVPLNSPRPLESIRL' A
#
# COMPACT_ATOMS: atom_id res chain seq x y z
N MET A 1 -1.51 9.65 -20.43
CA MET A 1 -2.20 8.79 -19.44
C MET A 1 -1.19 8.27 -18.42
N THR A 2 -0.55 9.17 -17.66
CA THR A 2 0.49 8.82 -16.66
C THR A 2 0.26 9.55 -15.33
N THR A 3 -0.91 10.16 -15.15
CA THR A 3 -1.19 11.08 -14.04
C THR A 3 -1.75 10.38 -12.81
N VAL A 4 -2.34 9.19 -12.94
CA VAL A 4 -3.09 8.54 -11.84
C VAL A 4 -2.29 8.44 -10.53
N LEU A 5 -1.01 8.04 -10.60
CA LEU A 5 -0.17 7.95 -9.40
C LEU A 5 0.18 9.33 -8.82
N LEU A 6 0.45 10.32 -9.68
CA LEU A 6 0.74 11.68 -9.24
C LEU A 6 -0.50 12.31 -8.58
N ASP A 7 -1.68 12.08 -9.16
CA ASP A 7 -2.96 12.56 -8.63
C ASP A 7 -3.25 11.97 -7.23
N GLN A 8 -2.85 10.72 -6.96
CA GLN A 8 -2.98 10.11 -5.62
C GLN A 8 -2.05 10.75 -4.58
N LEU A 9 -0.84 11.14 -5.01
CA LEU A 9 0.15 11.79 -4.15
C LEU A 9 -0.15 13.28 -3.91
N ASP A 10 -0.98 13.91 -4.74
CA ASP A 10 -1.42 15.29 -4.51
C ASP A 10 -2.31 15.42 -3.25
N ALA A 11 -3.12 14.39 -2.96
CA ALA A 11 -3.99 14.36 -1.78
C ALA A 11 -3.21 14.12 -0.48
N LEU A 12 -2.24 13.20 -0.52
CA LEU A 12 -1.27 12.98 0.55
C LEU A 12 0.08 12.57 -0.08
N PRO A 13 1.12 13.43 -0.04
CA PRO A 13 2.39 13.17 -0.72
C PRO A 13 3.29 12.22 0.08
N LEU A 14 2.73 11.10 0.52
CA LEU A 14 3.38 10.07 1.31
C LEU A 14 3.06 8.69 0.75
N VAL A 15 4.04 7.79 0.86
CA VAL A 15 3.89 6.36 0.52
C VAL A 15 4.16 5.54 1.77
N ALA A 16 3.23 4.65 2.13
CA ALA A 16 3.42 3.71 3.24
C ALA A 16 4.15 2.45 2.75
N ILE A 17 5.34 2.17 3.29
CA ILE A 17 6.13 0.99 2.92
C ILE A 17 5.89 -0.14 3.94
N LEU A 18 5.19 -1.18 3.51
CA LEU A 18 4.73 -2.31 4.33
C LEU A 18 5.73 -3.47 4.33
N ARG A 19 6.94 -3.23 4.85
CA ARG A 19 7.96 -4.28 4.94
C ARG A 19 7.57 -5.32 5.98
N GLY A 20 7.64 -6.59 5.58
CA GLY A 20 7.34 -7.70 6.49
C GLY A 20 5.85 -8.03 6.58
N LEU A 21 5.01 -7.45 5.72
CA LEU A 21 3.58 -7.69 5.69
C LEU A 21 3.26 -9.16 5.35
N GLU A 22 2.53 -9.83 6.24
CA GLU A 22 1.94 -11.14 5.95
C GLU A 22 0.63 -10.97 5.15
N PRO A 23 0.33 -11.84 4.17
CA PRO A 23 -0.91 -11.77 3.40
C PRO A 23 -2.19 -11.76 4.25
N GLU A 24 -2.20 -12.47 5.38
CA GLU A 24 -3.34 -12.54 6.29
C GLU A 24 -3.69 -11.17 6.91
N GLU A 25 -2.72 -10.27 6.99
CA GLU A 25 -2.85 -8.93 7.56
C GLU A 25 -3.04 -7.85 6.49
N ALA A 26 -2.88 -8.19 5.21
CA ALA A 26 -2.78 -7.22 4.12
C ALA A 26 -4.02 -6.32 3.99
N VAL A 27 -5.21 -6.90 4.05
CA VAL A 27 -6.47 -6.17 3.93
C VAL A 27 -6.69 -5.26 5.13
N GLU A 28 -6.51 -5.78 6.35
CA GLU A 28 -6.70 -5.01 7.59
C GLU A 28 -5.74 -3.82 7.67
N VAL A 29 -4.45 -4.03 7.38
CA VAL A 29 -3.44 -2.96 7.35
C VAL A 29 -3.76 -1.93 6.26
N GLY A 30 -4.18 -2.39 5.08
CA GLY A 30 -4.58 -1.52 3.97
C GLY A 30 -5.76 -0.63 4.32
N GLU A 31 -6.83 -1.19 4.90
CA GLU A 31 -8.02 -0.46 5.33
C GLU A 31 -7.71 0.56 6.44
N ALA A 32 -6.86 0.19 7.40
CA ALA A 32 -6.42 1.09 8.46
C ALA A 32 -5.65 2.29 7.90
N LEU A 33 -4.72 2.06 6.95
CA LEU A 33 -3.95 3.13 6.31
C LEU A 33 -4.81 4.02 5.42
N LEU A 34 -5.77 3.43 4.70
CA LEU A 34 -6.74 4.18 3.90
C LEU A 34 -7.59 5.10 4.79
N THR A 35 -8.05 4.58 5.94
CA THR A 35 -8.79 5.36 6.95
C THR A 35 -7.95 6.49 7.54
N ALA A 36 -6.64 6.28 7.69
CA ALA A 36 -5.68 7.29 8.11
C ALA A 36 -5.31 8.32 7.02
N GLY A 37 -5.81 8.15 5.79
CA GLY A 37 -5.61 9.07 4.67
C GLY A 37 -4.51 8.70 3.69
N PHE A 38 -3.87 7.54 3.84
CA PHE A 38 -2.91 7.06 2.83
C PHE A 38 -3.63 6.56 1.58
N THR A 39 -3.17 7.04 0.43
CA THR A 39 -3.70 6.69 -0.90
C THR A 39 -2.70 5.89 -1.72
N CYS A 40 -1.44 5.80 -1.27
CA CYS A 40 -0.38 5.05 -1.93
C CYS A 40 0.36 4.15 -0.93
N LEU A 41 0.37 2.85 -1.20
CA LEU A 41 0.98 1.82 -0.37
C LEU A 41 1.97 1.01 -1.22
N GLU A 42 3.08 0.59 -0.62
CA GLU A 42 4.08 -0.27 -1.24
C GLU A 42 4.24 -1.54 -0.40
N VAL A 43 4.24 -2.70 -1.05
CA VAL A 43 4.69 -3.96 -0.46
C VAL A 43 6.04 -4.35 -1.08
N PRO A 44 7.15 -4.26 -0.33
CA PRO A 44 8.46 -4.61 -0.84
C PRO A 44 8.55 -6.09 -1.22
N LEU A 45 9.26 -6.42 -2.30
CA LEU A 45 9.47 -7.81 -2.75
C LEU A 45 10.28 -8.68 -1.77
N ASN A 46 10.86 -8.08 -0.72
CA ASN A 46 11.52 -8.80 0.36
C ASN A 46 10.61 -9.06 1.58
N SER A 47 9.30 -8.81 1.46
CA SER A 47 8.29 -9.27 2.44
C SER A 47 8.03 -10.78 2.27
N PRO A 48 7.36 -11.46 3.23
CA PRO A 48 7.18 -12.92 3.23
C PRO A 48 6.55 -13.49 1.96
N ARG A 49 5.40 -12.95 1.52
CA ARG A 49 4.65 -13.37 0.31
C ARG A 49 4.08 -12.14 -0.43
N PRO A 50 4.95 -11.28 -0.98
CA PRO A 50 4.59 -9.91 -1.34
C PRO A 50 3.53 -9.84 -2.46
N LEU A 51 3.62 -10.73 -3.45
CA LEU A 51 2.65 -10.77 -4.54
C LEU A 51 1.27 -11.28 -4.10
N GLU A 52 1.22 -12.10 -3.05
CA GLU A 52 -0.05 -12.53 -2.47
C GLU A 52 -0.69 -11.36 -1.72
N SER A 53 0.07 -10.64 -0.89
CA SER A 53 -0.41 -9.44 -0.20
C SER A 53 -0.90 -8.36 -1.17
N ILE A 54 -0.22 -8.15 -2.31
CA ILE A 54 -0.61 -7.16 -3.33
C ILE A 54 -1.91 -7.55 -4.06
N ARG A 55 -2.22 -8.84 -4.17
CA ARG A 55 -3.39 -9.35 -4.89
C ARG A 55 -4.68 -9.23 -4.07
N LEU A 56 -4.57 -9.22 -2.73
CA LEU A 56 -5.69 -9.15 -1.79
C LEU A 56 -6.26 -7.73 -1.73
#